data_AF-F5R7H6-F1
#
_entry.id   AF-F5R7H6-F1
#
_cell.length_a   1.000
_cell.length_b   1.000
_cell.length_c   1.000
_cell.angle_alpha   90.00
_cell.angle_beta   90.00
_cell.angle_gamma   90.00
#
_symmetry.space_group_name_H-M   'P 1'
#
loop_
_entity.id
_entity.type
_entity.pdbx_description
1 polymer ?
#
loop_
_entity_poly.entity_id
_entity_poly.type
_entity_poly.pdbx_seq_one_letter_code
_entity_poly.pdbx_strand_id
1 'polypeptide(L)'
;MFRGCSRFLIATAAALCVLPAHADVFKCVGPDGHVTYTNDKSNARGCKTLSSEMPVSSVPGPAAAPAKPANSGGSFPSVSGDQQKARDGERRRILEAELDTESKSLEAARKALAEGEAVRLGDERNYQKYLDRIQGLKDNVSLHERNVDALRKELSKLP
;
A
#
# COMPACT_ATOMS: atom_id res chain seq x y z
N MET A 1 -53.34 -37.08 21.29
CA MET A 1 -54.58 -36.46 20.78
C MET A 1 -54.47 -34.96 21.03
N PHE A 2 -54.60 -34.15 19.96
CA PHE A 2 -54.66 -32.67 19.93
C PHE A 2 -53.39 -31.91 20.36
N ARG A 3 -52.94 -30.83 19.73
CA ARG A 3 -53.12 -30.14 18.42
C ARG A 3 -52.35 -28.83 18.64
N GLY A 4 -51.55 -28.34 17.69
CA GLY A 4 -51.06 -26.96 17.82
C GLY A 4 -49.82 -26.58 17.04
N CYS A 5 -49.91 -26.55 15.71
CA CYS A 5 -49.22 -25.51 14.96
C CYS A 5 -49.64 -24.13 15.52
N SER A 6 -48.72 -23.18 15.66
CA SER A 6 -48.79 -21.85 15.03
C SER A 6 -48.00 -20.76 15.80
N ARG A 7 -47.34 -19.90 15.00
CA ARG A 7 -46.90 -18.50 15.24
C ARG A 7 -45.53 -18.35 15.92
N PHE A 8 -44.47 -18.14 15.14
CA PHE A 8 -43.99 -16.85 14.61
C PHE A 8 -43.40 -15.92 15.68
N LEU A 9 -42.17 -15.45 15.38
CA LEU A 9 -41.48 -14.29 15.95
C LEU A 9 -40.99 -14.53 17.38
N ILE A 10 -39.68 -14.47 17.66
CA ILE A 10 -38.98 -13.20 17.84
C ILE A 10 -37.56 -13.33 17.26
N ALA A 11 -37.28 -12.52 16.24
CA ALA A 11 -35.94 -12.15 15.84
C ALA A 11 -35.42 -11.13 16.86
N THR A 12 -34.50 -11.51 17.74
CA THR A 12 -33.74 -10.57 18.58
C THR A 12 -32.56 -10.04 17.77
N ALA A 13 -32.80 -8.97 17.01
CA ALA A 13 -31.74 -8.15 16.43
C ALA A 13 -30.99 -7.42 17.56
N ALA A 14 -29.77 -7.85 17.86
CA ALA A 14 -28.85 -7.11 18.70
C ALA A 14 -28.33 -5.89 17.91
N ALA A 15 -29.02 -4.75 18.05
CA ALA A 15 -28.52 -3.48 17.57
C ALA A 15 -27.37 -3.03 18.48
N LEU A 16 -26.12 -3.24 18.04
CA LEU A 16 -24.98 -2.53 18.61
C LEU A 16 -25.11 -1.04 18.26
N CYS A 17 -25.51 -0.22 19.23
CA CYS A 17 -25.37 1.23 19.13
C CYS A 17 -23.88 1.58 19.15
N VAL A 18 -23.32 1.91 17.99
CA VAL A 18 -22.01 2.59 17.90
C VAL A 18 -22.26 4.06 18.24
N LEU A 19 -21.74 4.52 19.38
CA LEU A 19 -21.73 5.94 19.72
C LEU A 19 -20.68 6.64 18.83
N PRO A 20 -20.99 7.79 18.22
CA PRO A 20 -20.01 8.57 17.49
C PRO A 20 -18.98 9.15 18.47
N ALA A 21 -17.70 8.88 18.22
CA ALA A 21 -16.60 9.55 18.90
C ALA A 21 -16.40 10.93 18.26
N HIS A 22 -16.75 12.00 18.98
CA HIS A 22 -16.52 13.37 18.54
C HIS A 22 -15.12 13.83 19.02
N ALA A 23 -14.27 14.27 18.09
CA ALA A 23 -12.97 14.86 18.39
C ALA A 23 -12.97 16.33 17.96
N ASP A 24 -12.76 17.24 18.91
CA ASP A 24 -12.58 18.67 18.65
C ASP A 24 -11.11 18.94 18.30
N VAL A 25 -10.85 19.57 17.16
CA VAL A 25 -9.49 19.97 16.74
C VAL A 25 -9.32 21.46 16.97
N PHE A 26 -8.20 21.88 17.56
CA PHE A 26 -7.90 23.28 17.84
C PHE A 26 -6.68 23.73 17.05
N LYS A 27 -6.76 24.92 16.44
CA LYS A 27 -5.63 25.62 15.81
C LYS A 27 -5.10 26.71 16.75
N CYS A 28 -3.87 26.53 17.19
CA CYS A 28 -3.14 27.48 18.00
C CYS A 28 -2.14 28.25 17.14
N VAL A 29 -2.06 29.57 17.34
CA VAL A 29 -1.01 30.39 16.75
C VAL A 29 -0.17 30.93 17.91
N GLY A 30 1.08 30.49 17.99
CA GLY A 30 2.02 30.93 19.01
C GLY A 30 2.47 32.38 18.81
N PRO A 31 3.13 33.00 19.81
CA PRO A 31 3.61 34.37 19.73
C PRO A 31 4.60 34.60 18.56
N ASP A 32 5.36 33.57 18.19
CA ASP A 32 6.32 33.60 17.08
C ASP A 32 5.68 33.28 15.71
N GLY A 33 4.35 33.19 15.65
CA GLY A 33 3.59 32.85 14.44
C GLY A 33 3.56 31.35 14.09
N HIS A 34 4.19 30.49 14.89
CA HIS A 34 4.13 29.05 14.69
C HIS A 34 2.71 28.52 14.89
N VAL A 35 2.21 27.77 13.90
CA VAL A 35 0.88 27.18 13.92
C VAL A 35 0.96 25.75 14.40
N THR A 36 0.22 25.43 15.46
CA THR A 36 0.13 24.07 16.00
C THR A 36 -1.33 23.62 16.04
N TYR A 37 -1.57 22.36 15.66
CA TYR A 37 -2.89 21.74 15.73
C TYR A 37 -2.89 20.71 16.85
N THR A 38 -3.90 20.74 17.72
CA THR A 38 -4.02 19.82 18.85
C THR A 38 -5.45 19.37 19.07
N ASN A 39 -5.62 18.15 19.56
CA ASN A 39 -6.91 17.60 19.99
C ASN A 39 -7.10 17.71 21.52
N ASP A 40 -6.07 18.18 22.23
CA ASP A 40 -6.10 18.36 23.68
C ASP A 40 -6.63 19.73 24.07
N LYS A 41 -7.81 19.76 24.69
CA LYS A 41 -8.47 20.99 25.16
C LYS A 41 -7.64 21.76 26.20
N SER A 42 -6.82 21.08 27.00
CA SER A 42 -5.90 21.69 27.98
C SER A 42 -4.87 22.59 27.31
N ASN A 43 -4.39 22.19 26.13
CA ASN A 43 -3.40 22.89 25.33
C ASN A 43 -4.04 23.90 24.36
N ALA A 44 -5.36 24.02 24.35
CA ALA A 44 -6.13 24.87 23.45
C ALA A 44 -6.52 26.24 24.05
N ARG A 45 -5.97 26.64 25.21
CA ARG A 45 -6.28 27.95 25.82
C ARG A 45 -5.81 29.08 24.90
N GLY A 46 -6.75 29.88 24.40
CA GLY A 46 -6.48 30.96 23.44
C GLY A 46 -6.39 30.49 21.97
N CYS A 47 -6.67 29.22 21.69
CA CYS A 47 -6.68 28.66 20.35
C CYS A 47 -8.07 28.68 19.72
N LYS A 48 -8.15 28.64 18.39
CA LYS A 48 -9.42 28.62 17.65
C LYS A 48 -9.87 27.19 17.38
N THR A 49 -11.06 26.82 17.83
CA THR A 49 -11.67 25.51 17.50
C THR A 49 -11.97 25.42 16.01
N LEU A 50 -11.58 24.33 15.39
CA LEU A 50 -11.94 23.96 14.03
C LEU A 50 -13.10 22.98 14.11
N SER A 51 -14.30 23.42 13.74
CA SER A 51 -15.45 22.52 13.64
C SER A 51 -15.21 21.50 12.53
N SER A 52 -15.48 20.22 12.79
CA SER A 52 -15.49 19.14 11.76
C SER A 52 -16.49 19.39 10.63
N GLU A 53 -17.42 20.33 10.82
CA GLU A 53 -18.46 20.69 9.85
C GLU A 53 -18.05 21.82 8.90
N MET A 54 -16.81 22.31 9.01
CA MET A 54 -16.32 23.33 8.09
C MET A 54 -15.81 22.65 6.81
N PRO A 55 -16.37 22.98 5.63
CA PRO A 55 -15.87 22.41 4.38
C PRO A 55 -14.39 22.77 4.26
N VAL A 56 -13.54 21.75 4.10
CA VAL A 56 -12.11 21.91 3.82
C VAL A 56 -11.91 22.35 2.37
N SER A 57 -12.62 23.40 1.97
CA SER A 57 -12.41 24.15 0.74
C SER A 57 -13.15 25.49 0.88
N SER A 58 -12.40 26.54 1.19
CA SER A 58 -12.87 27.93 1.08
C SER A 58 -12.71 28.48 -0.33
N VAL A 59 -12.52 27.62 -1.34
CA VAL A 59 -12.53 28.02 -2.75
C VAL A 59 -13.95 27.74 -3.26
N PRO A 60 -14.76 28.76 -3.57
CA PRO A 60 -15.96 28.55 -4.37
C PRO A 60 -15.54 27.74 -5.60
N GLY A 61 -16.20 26.60 -5.85
CA GLY A 61 -16.02 25.89 -7.12
C GLY A 61 -16.19 26.92 -8.24
N PRO A 62 -15.28 26.97 -9.23
CA PRO A 62 -15.32 28.03 -10.22
C PRO A 62 -16.70 28.01 -10.87
N ALA A 63 -17.43 29.13 -10.74
CA ALA A 63 -18.57 29.39 -11.61
C ALA A 63 -18.11 29.11 -13.04
N ALA A 64 -18.93 28.43 -13.83
CA ALA A 64 -18.61 28.05 -15.20
C ALA A 64 -18.30 29.30 -16.02
N ALA A 65 -17.04 29.73 -15.97
CA ALA A 65 -16.51 30.78 -16.79
C ALA A 65 -16.38 30.19 -18.20
N PRO A 66 -16.65 30.97 -19.26
CA PRO A 66 -16.30 30.54 -20.60
C PRO A 66 -14.84 30.12 -20.60
N ALA A 67 -14.54 28.95 -21.18
CA ALA A 67 -13.21 28.37 -21.20
C ALA A 67 -12.19 29.42 -21.66
N LYS A 68 -11.48 30.03 -20.71
CA LYS A 68 -10.31 30.83 -21.04
C LYS A 68 -9.30 29.88 -21.65
N PRO A 69 -8.71 30.16 -22.83
CA PRO A 69 -7.62 29.36 -23.34
C PRO A 69 -6.57 29.27 -22.23
N ALA A 70 -6.12 28.05 -21.92
CA ALA A 70 -5.08 27.83 -20.94
C ALA A 70 -3.93 28.77 -21.25
N ASN A 71 -3.69 29.73 -20.36
CA ASN A 71 -2.58 30.66 -20.51
C ASN A 71 -1.30 29.83 -20.37
N SER A 72 -0.72 29.41 -21.49
CA SER A 72 0.58 28.74 -21.59
C SER A 72 1.76 29.66 -21.20
N GLY A 73 1.47 30.81 -20.59
CA GLY A 73 2.42 31.88 -20.26
C GLY A 73 3.22 31.68 -18.98
N GLY A 74 3.48 30.44 -18.57
CA GLY A 74 4.41 30.12 -17.49
C GLY A 74 5.11 28.83 -17.84
N SER A 75 6.34 28.91 -18.34
CA SER A 75 7.16 27.74 -18.63
C SER A 75 7.46 27.04 -17.30
N PHE A 76 6.63 26.06 -16.93
CA PHE A 76 6.96 25.14 -15.87
C PHE A 76 8.20 24.37 -16.33
N PRO A 77 9.24 24.19 -15.48
CA PRO A 77 10.44 23.47 -15.90
C PRO A 77 10.07 22.07 -16.39
N SER A 78 10.28 21.80 -17.68
CA SER A 78 10.08 20.49 -18.28
C SER A 78 11.41 19.78 -18.43
N VAL A 79 11.39 18.47 -18.27
CA VAL A 79 12.59 17.67 -18.52
C VAL A 79 12.80 17.56 -20.02
N SER A 80 14.01 17.87 -20.51
CA SER A 80 14.33 17.73 -21.94
C SER A 80 14.22 16.27 -22.40
N GLY A 81 13.93 16.04 -23.68
CA GLY A 81 13.83 14.69 -24.25
C GLY A 81 15.11 13.86 -24.06
N ASP A 82 16.28 14.47 -24.11
CA ASP A 82 17.55 13.77 -23.89
C ASP A 82 17.72 13.33 -22.44
N GLN A 83 17.33 14.18 -21.48
CA GLN A 83 17.27 13.80 -20.06
C GLN A 83 16.22 12.70 -19.79
N GLN A 84 15.11 12.68 -20.53
CA GLN A 84 14.13 11.59 -20.43
C GLN A 84 14.71 10.27 -20.90
N LYS A 85 15.31 10.24 -22.11
CA LYS A 85 15.96 9.05 -22.67
C LYS A 85 17.09 8.53 -21.80
N ALA A 86 17.90 9.43 -21.22
CA ALA A 86 18.97 9.04 -20.31
C ALA A 86 18.44 8.32 -19.06
N ARG A 87 17.35 8.82 -18.47
CA ARG A 87 16.70 8.17 -17.31
C ARG A 87 16.05 6.84 -17.69
N ASP A 88 15.40 6.77 -18.85
CA ASP A 88 14.77 5.53 -19.30
C ASP A 88 15.82 4.44 -19.59
N GLY A 89 16.95 4.83 -20.18
CA GLY A 89 18.10 3.95 -20.39
C GLY A 89 18.73 3.47 -19.08
N GLU A 90 18.85 4.34 -18.08
CA GLU A 90 19.35 3.96 -16.76
C GLU A 90 18.37 3.02 -16.03
N ARG A 91 17.06 3.33 -16.07
CA ARG A 91 16.02 2.43 -15.53
C ARG A 91 16.10 1.05 -16.16
N ARG A 92 16.30 0.97 -17.49
CA ARG A 92 16.48 -0.30 -18.19
C ARG A 92 17.67 -1.07 -17.65
N ARG A 93 18.84 -0.43 -17.57
CA ARG A 93 20.07 -1.08 -17.07
C ARG A 93 19.93 -1.60 -15.64
N ILE A 94 19.30 -0.82 -14.76
CA ILE A 94 19.05 -1.24 -13.37
C ILE A 94 18.17 -2.48 -13.35
N LEU A 95 17.04 -2.47 -14.07
CA LEU A 95 16.12 -3.61 -14.11
C LEU A 95 16.76 -4.86 -14.76
N GLU A 96 17.63 -4.68 -15.76
CA GLU A 96 18.39 -5.79 -16.37
C GLU A 96 19.40 -6.40 -15.38
N ALA A 97 20.09 -5.57 -14.59
CA ALA A 97 21.02 -6.05 -13.56
C ALA A 97 20.29 -6.77 -12.41
N GLU A 98 19.14 -6.25 -11.99
CA GLU A 98 18.25 -6.89 -11.01
C GLU A 98 17.74 -8.24 -11.55
N LEU A 99 17.33 -8.28 -12.83
CA LEU A 99 16.87 -9.52 -13.47
C LEU A 99 17.97 -10.58 -13.53
N ASP A 100 19.20 -10.21 -13.88
CA ASP A 100 20.35 -11.12 -13.86
C ASP A 100 20.59 -11.67 -12.45
N THR A 101 20.56 -10.81 -11.44
CA THR A 101 20.74 -11.20 -10.03
C THR A 101 19.64 -12.16 -9.54
N GLU A 102 18.36 -11.85 -9.83
CA GLU A 102 17.24 -12.72 -9.47
C GLU A 102 17.26 -14.04 -10.24
N SER A 103 17.69 -14.03 -11.52
CA SER A 103 17.82 -15.27 -12.30
C SER A 103 18.86 -16.22 -11.71
N LYS A 104 20.01 -15.69 -11.26
CA LYS A 104 21.04 -16.47 -10.55
C LYS A 104 20.53 -16.98 -9.21
N SER A 105 19.79 -16.16 -8.48
CA SER A 105 19.17 -16.55 -7.21
C SER A 105 18.15 -17.68 -7.41
N LEU A 106 17.34 -17.61 -8.48
CA LEU A 106 16.41 -18.67 -8.86
C LEU A 106 17.14 -19.99 -9.17
N GLU A 107 18.22 -19.93 -9.96
CA GLU A 107 19.03 -21.12 -10.26
C GLU A 107 19.62 -21.74 -8.98
N ALA A 108 20.16 -20.92 -8.08
CA ALA A 108 20.66 -21.36 -6.79
C ALA A 108 19.57 -21.99 -5.92
N ALA A 109 18.37 -21.39 -5.87
CA ALA A 109 17.23 -21.92 -5.12
C ALA A 109 16.75 -23.27 -5.69
N ARG A 110 16.70 -23.41 -7.02
CA ARG A 110 16.35 -24.68 -7.68
C ARG A 110 17.37 -25.77 -7.39
N LYS A 111 18.67 -25.42 -7.39
CA LYS A 111 19.74 -26.34 -7.01
C LYS A 111 19.62 -26.77 -5.55
N ALA A 112 19.39 -25.83 -4.64
CA ALA A 112 19.19 -26.12 -3.22
C ALA A 112 17.96 -27.02 -2.97
N LEU A 113 16.88 -26.82 -3.71
CA LEU A 113 15.71 -27.72 -3.68
C LEU A 113 16.08 -29.13 -4.14
N ALA A 114 16.75 -29.26 -5.28
CA ALA A 114 17.14 -30.57 -5.82
C ALA A 114 18.09 -31.33 -4.88
N GLU A 115 19.11 -30.65 -4.33
CA GLU A 115 20.01 -31.22 -3.33
C GLU A 115 19.26 -31.58 -2.04
N GLY A 116 18.32 -30.72 -1.64
CA GLY A 116 17.51 -30.91 -0.46
C GLY A 116 16.59 -32.13 -0.55
N GLU A 117 16.01 -32.39 -1.72
CA GLU A 117 15.16 -33.56 -1.99
C GLU A 117 15.99 -34.85 -2.13
N ALA A 118 17.24 -34.76 -2.62
CA ALA A 118 18.12 -35.92 -2.80
C ALA A 118 18.70 -36.47 -1.50
N VAL A 119 18.92 -35.61 -0.49
CA VAL A 119 19.56 -35.99 0.78
C VAL A 119 18.60 -35.78 1.94
N ARG A 120 18.31 -36.86 2.67
CA ARG A 120 17.66 -36.79 3.98
C ARG A 120 18.73 -36.62 5.06
N LEU A 121 18.62 -35.57 5.86
CA LEU A 121 19.59 -35.29 6.92
C LEU A 121 19.35 -36.24 8.11
N GLY A 122 20.41 -36.57 8.84
CA GLY A 122 20.35 -37.48 9.98
C GLY A 122 19.39 -37.03 11.11
N ASP A 123 19.21 -35.72 11.27
CA ASP A 123 18.31 -35.12 12.27
C ASP A 123 16.82 -35.16 11.85
N GLU A 124 16.54 -35.56 10.61
CA GLU A 124 15.20 -35.69 10.05
C GLU A 124 14.61 -37.08 10.28
N ARG A 125 14.83 -37.68 11.46
CA ARG A 125 14.17 -38.97 11.81
C ARG A 125 12.65 -38.82 11.76
N ASN A 126 12.12 -37.65 12.08
CA ASN A 126 10.72 -37.29 11.86
C ASN A 126 10.50 -36.85 10.40
N TYR A 127 9.62 -37.55 9.68
CA TYR A 127 9.28 -37.24 8.29
C TYR A 127 8.68 -35.84 8.12
N GLN A 128 7.97 -35.31 9.12
CA GLN A 128 7.40 -33.96 9.04
C GLN A 128 8.47 -32.88 8.90
N LYS A 129 9.61 -33.01 9.59
CA LYS A 129 10.72 -32.04 9.47
C LYS A 129 11.28 -31.97 8.05
N TYR A 130 11.37 -33.13 7.39
CA TYR A 130 11.78 -33.20 5.98
C TYR A 130 10.77 -32.47 5.10
N LEU A 131 9.46 -32.74 5.27
CA LEU A 131 8.41 -32.07 4.50
C LEU A 131 8.45 -30.55 4.67
N ASP A 132 8.61 -30.07 5.91
CA ASP A 132 8.66 -28.63 6.21
C ASP A 132 9.88 -27.98 5.55
N ARG A 133 11.06 -28.65 5.58
CA ARG A 133 12.26 -28.16 4.89
C ARG A 133 12.07 -28.09 3.38
N ILE A 134 11.57 -29.18 2.77
CA ILE A 134 11.33 -29.22 1.33
C ILE A 134 10.30 -28.16 0.92
N GLN A 135 9.26 -27.96 1.72
CA GLN A 135 8.27 -26.92 1.46
C GLN A 135 8.90 -25.53 1.48
N GLY A 136 9.75 -25.22 2.47
CA GLY A 136 10.47 -23.94 2.51
C GLY A 136 11.38 -23.73 1.29
N LEU A 137 12.03 -24.78 0.79
CA LEU A 137 12.83 -24.72 -0.44
C LEU A 137 11.96 -24.46 -1.68
N LYS A 138 10.78 -25.10 -1.78
CA LYS A 138 9.80 -24.86 -2.85
C LYS A 138 9.26 -23.44 -2.82
N ASP A 139 8.96 -22.93 -1.64
CA ASP A 139 8.47 -21.56 -1.46
C ASP A 139 9.52 -20.53 -1.90
N ASN A 140 10.79 -20.77 -1.58
CA ASN A 140 11.91 -19.94 -2.06
C ASN A 140 12.04 -19.95 -3.58
N VAL A 141 11.95 -21.12 -4.23
CA VAL A 141 11.94 -21.20 -5.70
C VAL A 141 10.77 -20.39 -6.27
N SER A 142 9.56 -20.58 -5.75
CA SER A 142 8.37 -19.86 -6.22
C SER A 142 8.46 -18.34 -6.02
N LEU A 143 9.13 -17.89 -4.94
CA LEU A 143 9.39 -16.48 -4.71
C LEU A 143 10.27 -15.90 -5.82
N HIS A 144 11.41 -16.52 -6.12
CA HIS A 144 12.32 -16.02 -7.16
C HIS A 144 11.72 -16.10 -8.57
N GLU A 145 10.90 -17.12 -8.88
CA GLU A 145 10.18 -17.19 -10.15
C GLU A 145 9.26 -15.99 -10.35
N ARG A 146 8.46 -15.65 -9.32
CA ARG A 146 7.56 -14.49 -9.37
C ARG A 146 8.32 -13.17 -9.48
N ASN A 147 9.47 -13.04 -8.83
CA ASN A 147 10.32 -11.85 -8.94
C ASN A 147 10.86 -11.68 -10.37
N VAL A 148 11.39 -12.76 -10.95
CA VAL A 148 11.88 -12.78 -12.34
C VAL A 148 10.77 -12.38 -13.31
N ASP A 149 9.57 -12.91 -13.15
CA ASP A 149 8.43 -12.58 -14.00
C ASP A 149 7.98 -11.12 -13.83
N ALA A 150 7.99 -10.60 -12.60
CA ALA A 150 7.69 -9.20 -12.33
C ALA A 150 8.70 -8.25 -12.99
N LEU A 151 10.00 -8.53 -12.87
CA LEU A 151 11.06 -7.74 -13.50
C LEU A 151 10.98 -7.76 -15.02
N ARG A 152 10.73 -8.93 -15.62
CA ARG A 152 10.50 -9.07 -17.07
C ARG A 152 9.32 -8.24 -17.55
N LYS A 153 8.24 -8.20 -16.76
CA LYS A 153 7.05 -7.38 -17.05
C LYS A 153 7.33 -5.89 -16.90
N GLU A 154 8.18 -5.47 -15.97
CA GLU A 154 8.58 -4.06 -15.85
C GLU A 154 9.49 -3.61 -16.99
N LEU A 155 10.39 -4.49 -17.45
CA LEU A 155 11.22 -4.26 -18.62
C LEU A 155 10.38 -4.11 -19.90
N SER A 156 9.33 -4.93 -20.08
CA SER A 156 8.47 -4.85 -21.27
C SER A 156 7.59 -3.59 -21.34
N LYS A 157 7.42 -2.87 -20.21
CA LYS A 157 6.71 -1.59 -20.15
C LYS A 157 7.59 -0.38 -20.44
N LEU A 158 8.90 -0.56 -20.55
CA LEU A 158 9.80 0.55 -20.87
C LEU A 158 9.58 1.02 -22.32
N PRO A 159 9.70 2.33 -22.57
CA PRO A 159 9.57 2.91 -23.91
C PRO A 159 10.73 2.52 -24.85
#